data_AF-A0A1V9X074-F1
#
_entry.id   AF-A0A1V9X074-F1
#
_cell.length_a   1.000
_cell.length_b   1.000
_cell.length_c   1.000
_cell.angle_alpha   90.00
_cell.angle_beta   90.00
_cell.angle_gamma   90.00
#
_symmetry.space_group_name_H-M   'P 1'
#
loop_
_entity.id
_entity.type
_entity.pdbx_description
1 polymer ?
#
loop_
_entity_poly.entity_id
_entity_poly.type
_entity_poly.pdbx_seq_one_letter_code
_entity_poly.pdbx_strand_id
1 'polypeptide(L)' 'MSSYRDRLPVPAPPRGDISPWSALKQSVGKELTRITMPVAFNEPLSFLQRLTENMEYYSLLVQADNNDDPIARFEEKKRR' A
#
# COMPACT_ATOMS: atom_id res chain seq x y z
N MET A 1 26.17 7.18 3.64
CA MET A 1 25.50 5.93 3.19
C MET A 1 24.24 5.77 4.02
N SER A 2 23.08 5.76 3.36
CA SER A 2 21.76 5.81 4.00
C SER A 2 21.50 4.54 4.82
N SER A 3 21.22 4.69 6.12
CA SER A 3 21.02 3.59 7.08
C SER A 3 19.56 3.12 7.10
N TYR A 4 18.97 2.82 5.95
CA TYR A 4 17.59 2.31 5.85
C TYR A 4 17.58 0.84 5.49
N ARG A 5 16.56 0.13 5.96
CA ARG A 5 16.39 -1.30 5.72
C ARG A 5 15.64 -1.50 4.40
N ASP A 6 16.29 -2.17 3.47
CA ASP A 6 15.84 -2.41 2.10
C ASP A 6 15.29 -3.84 1.88
N ARG A 7 15.29 -4.68 2.92
CA ARG A 7 14.80 -6.08 2.84
C ARG A 7 14.13 -6.52 4.14
N LEU A 8 13.15 -7.42 4.07
CA LEU A 8 12.62 -8.12 5.24
C LEU A 8 13.61 -9.22 5.71
N PRO A 9 13.60 -9.64 6.99
CA PRO A 9 14.57 -10.58 7.53
C PRO A 9 14.25 -12.02 7.11
N VAL A 10 12.99 -12.25 6.70
CA VAL A 10 12.44 -13.53 6.32
C VAL A 10 11.59 -13.29 5.06
N PRO A 11 11.68 -14.16 4.05
CA PRO A 11 10.78 -14.11 2.89
C PRO A 11 9.34 -14.32 3.32
N ALA A 12 8.39 -13.81 2.53
CA ALA A 12 6.98 -14.06 2.79
C ALA A 12 6.71 -15.58 2.80
N PRO A 13 5.94 -16.09 3.77
CA PRO A 13 5.57 -17.50 3.78
C PRO A 13 4.82 -17.85 2.49
N PRO A 14 4.95 -19.09 1.98
CA PRO A 14 4.16 -19.52 0.83
C PRO A 14 2.70 -19.32 1.18
N ARG A 15 2.01 -18.49 0.40
CA ARG A 15 0.56 -18.31 0.52
C ARG A 15 -0.05 -19.63 0.05
N GLY A 16 -0.22 -20.59 0.97
CA GLY A 16 -1.04 -21.77 0.72
C GLY A 16 -2.40 -21.30 0.22
N ASP A 17 -3.07 -22.11 -0.61
CA ASP A 17 -4.20 -21.82 -1.51
C ASP A 17 -5.50 -21.25 -0.86
N ILE A 18 -5.38 -20.36 0.10
CA ILE A 18 -6.45 -19.67 0.79
C ILE A 18 -6.81 -18.48 -0.08
N SER A 19 -7.80 -18.67 -0.95
CA SER A 19 -8.33 -17.61 -1.80
C SER A 19 -8.86 -16.45 -0.93
N PRO A 20 -8.43 -15.20 -1.16
CA PRO A 20 -9.03 -14.03 -0.50
C PRO A 20 -10.56 -13.98 -0.67
N TRP A 21 -11.06 -14.54 -1.78
CA TRP A 21 -12.48 -14.64 -2.08
C TRP A 21 -13.25 -15.55 -1.11
N SER A 22 -12.63 -16.62 -0.57
CA SER A 22 -13.32 -17.51 0.37
C SER A 22 -13.49 -16.85 1.74
N ALA A 23 -12.48 -16.09 2.19
CA ALA A 23 -12.58 -15.26 3.40
C ALA A 23 -13.61 -14.14 3.23
N LEU A 24 -13.61 -13.46 2.07
CA LEU A 24 -14.60 -12.43 1.74
C LEU A 24 -16.03 -13.00 1.70
N LYS A 25 -16.24 -14.16 1.06
CA LYS A 25 -17.55 -14.83 0.98
C LYS A 25 -18.10 -15.19 2.37
N GLN A 26 -17.24 -15.53 3.33
CA GLN A 26 -17.63 -15.82 4.71
C GLN A 26 -17.97 -14.55 5.52
N SER A 27 -17.54 -13.38 5.03
CA SER A 27 -17.77 -12.06 5.64
C SER A 27 -18.94 -11.27 5.05
N VAL A 28 -19.55 -11.72 3.93
CA VAL A 28 -20.71 -11.04 3.33
C VAL A 28 -21.88 -11.00 4.31
N GLY A 29 -22.28 -9.80 4.73
CA GLY A 29 -23.39 -9.57 5.68
C GLY A 29 -22.96 -9.35 7.14
N LYS A 30 -21.66 -9.29 7.44
CA LYS A 30 -21.12 -8.93 8.76
C LYS A 30 -20.16 -7.74 8.63
N GLU A 31 -20.05 -6.92 9.67
CA GLU A 31 -19.03 -5.87 9.68
C GLU A 31 -17.62 -6.49 9.73
N LEU A 32 -16.77 -6.09 8.78
CA LEU A 32 -15.39 -6.55 8.61
C LEU A 32 -14.53 -6.33 9.87
N THR A 33 -14.87 -5.35 10.69
CA THR A 33 -14.22 -5.01 11.98
C THR A 33 -14.45 -6.04 13.08
N ARG A 34 -15.47 -6.90 12.95
CA ARG A 34 -15.82 -7.94 13.95
C ARG A 34 -15.33 -9.34 13.57
N ILE A 35 -14.70 -9.47 12.40
CA ILE A 35 -14.16 -10.73 11.89
C ILE A 35 -12.64 -10.69 12.09
N THR A 36 -12.10 -11.66 12.84
CA THR A 36 -10.66 -11.87 12.94
C THR A 36 -10.14 -12.37 11.59
N MET A 37 -9.65 -11.43 10.77
CA MET A 37 -9.01 -11.76 9.50
C MET A 37 -7.74 -12.59 9.76
N PRO A 38 -7.55 -13.72 9.06
CA PRO A 38 -6.32 -14.51 9.18
C PRO A 38 -5.09 -13.64 8.93
N VAL A 39 -4.08 -13.74 9.81
CA VAL A 39 -2.80 -13.01 9.69
C VAL A 39 -2.11 -13.27 8.33
N ALA A 40 -2.43 -14.39 7.68
CA ALA A 40 -1.98 -14.72 6.31
C ALA A 40 -2.43 -13.72 5.22
N PHE A 41 -3.46 -12.91 5.48
CA PHE A 41 -3.90 -11.82 4.60
C PHE A 41 -3.31 -10.46 4.98
N ASN A 42 -2.69 -10.35 6.16
CA ASN A 42 -2.04 -9.12 6.57
C ASN A 42 -0.61 -9.11 6.04
N GLU A 43 -0.32 -8.14 5.18
CA GLU A 43 1.06 -7.74 4.92
C GLU A 43 1.67 -7.22 6.24
N PRO A 44 2.99 -7.36 6.45
CA PRO A 44 3.67 -6.91 7.67
C PRO A 44 3.81 -5.38 7.70
N LEU A 45 2.73 -4.67 7.39
CA LEU A 45 2.62 -3.22 7.35
C LEU A 45 1.36 -2.81 8.11
N SER A 46 1.54 -1.92 9.07
CA SER A 46 0.44 -1.21 9.71
C SER A 46 -0.23 -0.28 8.70
N PHE A 47 -1.49 0.10 8.98
CA PHE A 47 -2.21 1.06 8.16
C PHE A 47 -1.46 2.39 8.00
N LEU A 48 -0.78 2.86 9.06
CA LEU A 48 0.04 4.07 8.99
C LEU A 48 1.24 3.93 8.05
N GLN A 49 1.88 2.76 8.04
CA GLN A 49 2.97 2.51 7.09
C GLN A 49 2.46 2.48 5.65
N ARG A 50 1.26 1.95 5.43
CA ARG A 50 0.61 1.99 4.12
C ARG A 50 0.24 3.41 3.70
N LEU A 51 -0.16 4.28 4.64
CA LEU A 51 -0.36 5.70 4.34
C LEU A 51 0.94 6.41 3.96
N THR A 52 2.06 6.03 4.59
CA THR A 52 3.37 6.63 4.25
C THR A 52 3.89 6.21 2.87
N GLU A 53 3.42 5.10 2.29
CA GLU A 53 3.75 4.73 0.90
C GLU A 53 3.28 5.79 -0.11
N ASN A 54 2.21 6.53 0.19
CA ASN A 54 1.76 7.63 -0.68
C ASN A 54 2.82 8.75 -0.82
N MET A 55 3.79 8.82 0.10
CA MET A 55 4.88 9.79 0.09
C MET A 55 6.12 9.31 -0.68
N GLU A 56 6.11 8.09 -1.24
CA GLU A 56 7.24 7.56 -2.03
C GLU A 56 7.62 8.50 -3.18
N TYR A 57 6.61 9.11 -3.81
CA TYR A 57 6.78 10.01 -4.96
C TYR A 57 6.59 11.49 -4.59
N TYR A 58 6.91 11.90 -3.36
CA TYR A 58 6.75 13.30 -2.94
C TYR A 58 7.50 14.31 -3.83
N SER A 59 8.56 13.87 -4.52
CA SER A 59 9.29 14.70 -5.47
C SER A 59 8.39 15.24 -6.61
N LEU A 60 7.31 14.52 -6.95
CA LEU A 60 6.30 15.00 -7.91
C LEU A 60 5.54 16.20 -7.36
N LEU A 61 5.26 16.24 -6.06
CA LEU A 61 4.63 17.39 -5.41
C LEU A 61 5.54 18.61 -5.44
N VAL A 62 6.85 18.41 -5.23
CA VAL A 62 7.86 19.48 -5.35
C VAL A 62 7.96 19.98 -6.79
N GLN A 63 7.91 19.09 -7.79
CA GLN A 63 7.91 19.49 -9.20
C GLN A 63 6.64 20.25 -9.59
N ALA A 64 5.48 19.84 -9.07
CA ALA A 64 4.22 20.56 -9.28
C ALA A 64 4.25 21.94 -8.60
N ASP A 65 4.82 22.06 -7.40
CA ASP A 65 4.97 23.37 -6.73
C ASP A 65 5.83 24.35 -7.54
N ASN A 66 6.89 23.85 -8.17
CA ASN A 66 7.81 24.66 -8.99
C ASN A 66 7.28 24.96 -10.43
N ASN A 67 6.12 24.44 -10.82
CA ASN A 67 5.53 24.70 -12.13
C ASN A 67 4.52 25.87 -12.05
N ASP A 68 4.74 26.91 -12.85
CA ASP A 68 3.82 28.05 -12.93
C ASP A 68 2.52 27.75 -13.70
N ASP A 69 2.56 26.80 -14.65
CA ASP A 69 1.39 26.42 -15.45
C ASP A 69 0.44 25.51 -14.63
N PRO A 70 -0.81 25.96 -14.35
CA PRO A 70 -1.79 25.18 -13.60
C PRO A 70 -2.16 23.85 -14.26
N ILE A 71 -2.08 23.72 -15.59
CA ILE A 71 -2.38 22.46 -16.29
C ILE A 71 -1.22 21.47 -16.06
N ALA A 72 0.01 21.91 -16.28
CA ALA A 72 1.20 21.10 -16.01
C ALA A 72 1.33 20.65 -14.54
N ARG A 73 0.81 21.42 -13.58
CA ARG A 73 0.72 21.00 -12.16
C ARG A 73 -0.24 19.84 -11.91
N PHE A 74 -1.34 19.79 -12.66
CA PHE A 74 -2.38 18.77 -12.49
C PHE A 74 -2.07 17.49 -13.29
N GLU A 75 -1.21 17.58 -14.30
CA GLU A 75 -0.81 16.42 -15.09
C GLU A 75 0.03 15.43 -14.28
N GLU A 76 -0.58 14.31 -13.93
CA GLU A 76 0.13 13.12 -13.50
C GLU A 76 0.85 12.54 -14.74
N LYS A 77 2.17 12.76 -14.85
CA LYS A 77 3.01 12.03 -15.82
C LYS A 77 3.04 10.55 -15.44
N LYS A 78 1.99 9.84 -15.87
CA LYS A 78 1.74 8.44 -15.61
C LYS A 78 2.86 7.63 -16.25
N ARG A 79 3.88 7.27 -15.45
CA ARG A 79 4.93 6.34 -15.85
C ARG A 79 4.26 4.96 -15.97
N ARG A 80 3.84 4.59 -17.18
CA ARG A 80 3.47 3.21 -17.52
C ARG A 80 4.68 2.30 -17.37
#